data_AF-A0A7S2I1Q1-F1
#
_entry.id   AF-A0A7S2I1Q1-F1
#
_cell.length_a   1.000
_cell.length_b   1.000
_cell.length_c   1.000
_cell.angle_alpha   90.00
_cell.angle_beta   90.00
_cell.angle_gamma   90.00
#
_symmetry.space_group_name_H-M   'P 1'
#
loop_
_entity.id
_entity.type
_entity.pdbx_description
1 polymer ?
#
loop_
_entity_poly.entity_id
_entity_poly.type
_entity_poly.pdbx_seq_one_letter_code
_entity_poly.pdbx_strand_id
1 'polypeptide(L)'
;EADKADYPVLLGNGNLMESGDSENGRHYSVWSDPYPKPSYLFCIVAGNLGSIRDTYKTSSGRTVELEIFSEKENVSKLDYAMESLKTAMKWDEDKFGLEYDLDLYNIVAVNDFNMGAMENKGLNVFNTAYVLADPATATDIDYGRVEGVIGHEYFHNWTGNRVTCRDWFQLTLKEGLTVFRDQE
;
A
#
# COMPACT_ATOMS: atom_id res chain seq x y z
N GLU A 1 15.72 -9.43 8.99
CA GLU A 1 15.68 -10.23 10.23
C GLU A 1 15.58 -9.29 11.42
N ALA A 2 14.76 -9.62 12.42
CA ALA A 2 14.59 -8.84 13.64
C ALA A 2 14.25 -9.75 14.83
N ASP A 3 14.19 -9.17 16.04
CA ASP A 3 13.63 -9.85 17.21
C ASP A 3 12.15 -10.17 16.98
N LYS A 4 11.74 -11.43 17.17
CA LYS A 4 10.38 -11.89 16.84
C LYS A 4 9.32 -11.36 17.82
N ALA A 5 9.69 -11.07 19.06
CA ALA A 5 8.76 -10.56 20.06
C ALA A 5 8.47 -9.07 19.83
N ASP A 6 9.49 -8.29 19.51
CA ASP A 6 9.36 -6.85 19.28
C ASP A 6 8.83 -6.53 17.87
N TYR A 7 9.23 -7.33 16.85
CA TYR A 7 8.93 -7.07 15.44
C TYR A 7 8.35 -8.29 14.73
N PRO A 8 7.21 -8.85 15.17
CA PRO A 8 6.63 -10.06 14.58
C PRO A 8 6.20 -9.90 13.11
N VAL A 9 6.07 -8.67 12.59
CA VAL A 9 5.75 -8.36 11.19
C VAL A 9 6.98 -7.75 10.52
N LEU A 10 7.47 -8.37 9.44
CA LEU A 10 8.59 -7.91 8.62
C LEU A 10 8.20 -7.88 7.14
N LEU A 11 8.02 -6.69 6.58
CA LEU A 11 7.55 -6.46 5.22
C LEU A 11 8.62 -5.80 4.36
N GLY A 12 8.60 -6.12 3.07
CA GLY A 12 9.40 -5.48 2.02
C GLY A 12 8.59 -5.35 0.73
N ASN A 13 9.15 -4.69 -0.28
CA ASN A 13 8.51 -4.59 -1.60
C ASN A 13 8.35 -5.95 -2.29
N GLY A 14 7.33 -6.08 -3.14
CA GLY A 14 7.12 -7.26 -3.97
C GLY A 14 6.45 -8.41 -3.21
N ASN A 15 6.88 -9.64 -3.51
CA ASN A 15 6.29 -10.84 -2.97
C ASN A 15 7.15 -11.45 -1.86
N LEU A 16 6.51 -12.03 -0.83
CA LEU A 16 7.17 -12.81 0.20
C LEU A 16 7.65 -14.14 -0.39
N MET A 17 8.96 -14.36 -0.40
CA MET A 17 9.58 -15.57 -0.97
C MET A 17 9.84 -16.63 0.10
N GLU A 18 10.30 -16.19 1.27
CA GLU A 18 10.70 -17.06 2.37
C GLU A 18 10.50 -16.34 3.70
N SER A 19 10.12 -17.07 4.73
CA SER A 19 10.16 -16.59 6.10
C SER A 19 10.43 -17.74 7.06
N GLY A 20 11.00 -17.43 8.22
CA GLY A 20 11.34 -18.46 9.18
C GLY A 20 11.94 -17.91 10.46
N ASP A 21 12.08 -18.80 11.43
CA ASP A 21 12.80 -18.52 12.66
C ASP A 21 14.32 -18.51 12.41
N SER A 22 15.01 -17.69 13.21
CA SER A 22 16.47 -17.56 13.25
C SER A 22 16.97 -17.83 14.67
N GLU A 23 18.29 -17.77 14.86
CA GLU A 23 18.89 -17.98 16.17
C GLU A 23 18.49 -16.88 17.18
N ASN A 24 18.54 -17.21 18.47
CA ASN A 24 18.36 -16.27 19.58
C ASN A 24 17.00 -15.53 19.60
N GLY A 25 15.91 -16.22 19.23
CA GLY A 25 14.56 -15.64 19.29
C GLY A 25 14.22 -14.66 18.16
N ARG A 26 15.07 -14.60 17.14
CA ARG A 26 14.89 -13.75 15.97
C ARG A 26 14.14 -14.48 14.86
N HIS A 27 13.69 -13.74 13.85
CA HIS A 27 13.07 -14.31 12.65
C HIS A 27 13.37 -13.44 11.43
N TYR A 28 13.15 -13.97 10.23
CA TYR A 28 13.41 -13.28 8.98
C TYR A 28 12.27 -13.43 7.98
N SER A 29 12.24 -12.51 7.03
CA SER A 29 11.46 -12.58 5.81
C SER A 29 12.35 -12.14 4.63
N VAL A 30 12.23 -12.85 3.51
CA VAL A 30 12.92 -12.57 2.24
C VAL A 30 11.87 -12.14 1.23
N TRP A 31 12.07 -10.96 0.66
CA TRP A 31 11.14 -10.35 -0.28
C TRP A 31 11.81 -10.17 -1.64
N SER A 32 11.04 -10.41 -2.71
CA SER A 32 11.50 -10.23 -4.07
C SER A 32 10.49 -9.41 -4.86
N ASP A 33 10.95 -8.28 -5.37
CA ASP A 33 10.22 -7.48 -6.34
C ASP A 33 10.84 -7.71 -7.73
N PRO A 34 10.11 -8.33 -8.68
CA PRO A 34 10.64 -8.62 -10.01
C PRO A 34 10.78 -7.37 -10.89
N TYR A 35 10.21 -6.23 -10.51
CA TYR A 35 10.26 -5.01 -11.30
C TYR A 35 11.48 -4.16 -10.91
N PRO A 36 12.37 -3.82 -11.86
CA PRO A 36 13.41 -2.83 -11.63
C PRO A 36 12.77 -1.50 -11.19
N LYS A 37 13.25 -0.93 -10.08
CA LYS A 37 12.69 0.29 -9.51
C LYS A 37 13.79 1.26 -9.06
N PRO A 38 13.57 2.58 -9.15
CA PRO A 38 14.43 3.57 -8.52
C PRO A 38 14.35 3.45 -6.98
N SER A 39 15.40 3.89 -6.30
CA SER A 39 15.54 3.72 -4.85
C SER A 39 14.47 4.45 -4.03
N TYR A 40 13.82 5.48 -4.57
CA TYR A 40 12.76 6.19 -3.84
C TYR A 40 11.51 5.33 -3.61
N LEU A 41 11.33 4.25 -4.38
CA LEU A 41 10.23 3.28 -4.22
C LEU A 41 10.59 2.11 -3.29
N PHE A 42 11.79 2.09 -2.73
CA PHE A 42 12.17 1.09 -1.74
C PHE A 42 11.38 1.30 -0.44
N CYS A 43 10.93 0.21 0.20
CA CYS A 43 10.28 0.25 1.50
C CYS A 43 10.58 -1.02 2.30
N ILE A 44 10.73 -0.83 3.60
CA ILE A 44 10.75 -1.88 4.60
C ILE A 44 9.89 -1.44 5.78
N VAL A 45 9.16 -2.38 6.37
CA VAL A 45 8.40 -2.16 7.61
C VAL A 45 8.70 -3.29 8.57
N ALA A 46 8.99 -2.94 9.82
CA ALA A 46 9.17 -3.89 10.91
C ALA A 46 8.39 -3.39 12.14
N GLY A 47 7.51 -4.21 12.69
CA GLY A 47 6.69 -3.78 13.84
C GLY A 47 5.78 -4.85 14.41
N ASN A 48 5.17 -4.52 15.56
CA ASN A 48 4.14 -5.34 16.19
C ASN A 48 2.75 -4.85 15.78
N LEU A 49 2.39 -5.15 14.53
CA LEU A 49 1.19 -4.64 13.87
C LEU A 49 0.04 -5.66 13.92
N GLY A 50 -1.19 -5.16 13.88
CA GLY A 50 -2.36 -5.95 13.49
C GLY A 50 -2.74 -5.67 12.03
N SER A 51 -3.58 -6.52 11.44
CA SER A 51 -3.99 -6.34 10.04
C SER A 51 -5.41 -6.84 9.77
N ILE A 52 -5.98 -6.35 8.68
CA ILE A 52 -7.13 -6.96 7.98
C ILE A 52 -6.66 -7.50 6.62
N ARG A 53 -7.35 -8.53 6.12
CA ARG A 53 -7.03 -9.20 4.86
C ARG A 53 -8.26 -9.34 3.99
N ASP A 54 -8.06 -9.21 2.70
CA ASP A 54 -9.07 -9.49 1.68
C ASP A 54 -8.38 -9.89 0.36
N THR A 55 -9.15 -10.09 -0.69
CA THR A 55 -8.64 -10.39 -2.03
C THR A 55 -9.33 -9.54 -3.08
N TYR A 56 -8.64 -9.29 -4.19
CA TYR A 56 -9.22 -8.71 -5.39
C TYR A 56 -8.92 -9.63 -6.58
N LYS A 57 -9.92 -9.86 -7.44
CA LYS A 57 -9.74 -10.64 -8.67
C LYS A 57 -9.74 -9.71 -9.87
N THR A 58 -8.63 -9.65 -10.58
CA THR A 58 -8.49 -8.81 -11.77
C THR A 58 -9.34 -9.28 -12.93
N SER A 59 -9.53 -8.41 -13.92
CA SER A 59 -10.33 -8.72 -15.12
C SER A 59 -9.82 -9.94 -15.90
N SER A 60 -8.51 -10.18 -15.92
CA SER A 60 -7.85 -11.35 -16.52
C SER A 60 -7.87 -12.59 -15.62
N GLY A 61 -8.31 -12.45 -14.37
CA GLY A 61 -8.50 -13.54 -13.43
C GLY A 61 -7.37 -13.77 -12.43
N ARG A 62 -6.36 -12.88 -12.35
CA ARG A 62 -5.35 -12.91 -11.28
C ARG A 62 -6.03 -12.62 -9.94
N THR A 63 -5.78 -13.44 -8.93
CA THR A 63 -6.13 -13.11 -7.54
C THR A 63 -4.97 -12.36 -6.92
N VAL A 64 -5.26 -11.18 -6.38
CA VAL A 64 -4.33 -10.33 -5.63
C VAL A 64 -4.74 -10.41 -4.16
N GLU A 65 -3.80 -10.79 -3.32
CA GLU A 65 -3.97 -10.73 -1.86
C GLU A 65 -3.81 -9.29 -1.40
N LEU A 66 -4.70 -8.82 -0.53
CA LEU A 66 -4.69 -7.47 0.01
C LEU A 66 -4.51 -7.55 1.53
N GLU A 67 -3.55 -6.80 2.08
CA GLU A 67 -3.37 -6.72 3.53
C GLU A 67 -3.09 -5.28 3.97
N ILE A 68 -3.89 -4.79 4.93
CA ILE A 68 -3.73 -3.46 5.50
C ILE A 68 -3.33 -3.60 6.96
N PHE A 69 -2.18 -3.03 7.31
CA PHE A 69 -1.57 -3.09 8.63
C PHE A 69 -1.70 -1.76 9.36
N SER A 70 -1.88 -1.82 10.68
CA SER A 70 -1.74 -0.68 11.58
C SER A 70 -1.40 -1.14 13.00
N GLU A 71 -1.27 -0.19 13.93
CA GLU A 71 -1.29 -0.49 15.36
C GLU A 71 -2.57 -1.24 15.74
N LYS A 72 -2.47 -2.17 16.69
CA LYS A 72 -3.52 -3.18 16.95
C LYS A 72 -4.86 -2.56 17.35
N GLU A 73 -4.82 -1.45 18.08
CA GLU A 73 -5.97 -0.67 18.50
C GLU A 73 -6.73 -0.01 17.34
N ASN A 74 -6.11 0.14 16.17
CA ASN A 74 -6.69 0.82 15.01
C ASN A 74 -7.22 -0.15 13.95
N VAL A 75 -7.00 -1.45 14.10
CA VAL A 75 -7.39 -2.47 13.10
C VAL A 75 -8.89 -2.42 12.77
N SER A 76 -9.74 -2.12 13.75
CA SER A 76 -11.20 -2.03 13.54
C SER A 76 -11.64 -0.84 12.67
N LYS A 77 -10.72 0.05 12.27
CA LYS A 77 -11.00 1.26 11.47
C LYS A 77 -10.48 1.15 10.04
N LEU A 78 -10.03 -0.04 9.63
CA LEU A 78 -9.37 -0.27 8.34
C LEU A 78 -10.34 -0.69 7.22
N ASP A 79 -11.57 -1.07 7.55
CA ASP A 79 -12.52 -1.65 6.59
C ASP A 79 -12.79 -0.72 5.40
N TYR A 80 -12.97 0.58 5.65
CA TYR A 80 -13.24 1.53 4.57
C TYR A 80 -12.04 1.74 3.64
N ALA A 81 -10.81 1.65 4.17
CA ALA A 81 -9.60 1.69 3.34
C ALA A 81 -9.49 0.46 2.42
N MET A 82 -9.89 -0.73 2.92
CA MET A 82 -9.94 -1.95 2.10
C MET A 82 -10.96 -1.84 0.97
N GLU A 83 -12.17 -1.31 1.26
CA GLU A 83 -13.18 -1.07 0.23
C GLU A 83 -12.73 -0.02 -0.79
N SER A 84 -12.07 1.06 -0.33
CA SER A 84 -11.50 2.10 -1.20
C SER A 84 -10.43 1.52 -2.14
N LEU A 85 -9.55 0.65 -1.64
CA LEU A 85 -8.53 -0.01 -2.44
C LEU A 85 -9.15 -0.88 -3.53
N LYS A 86 -10.12 -1.74 -3.19
CA LYS A 86 -10.82 -2.59 -4.18
C LYS A 86 -11.58 -1.74 -5.21
N THR A 87 -12.15 -0.61 -4.78
CA THR A 87 -12.83 0.34 -5.67
C THR A 87 -11.84 0.98 -6.66
N ALA A 88 -10.68 1.43 -6.18
CA ALA A 88 -9.61 1.98 -7.03
C ALA A 88 -9.09 0.94 -8.03
N MET A 89 -8.86 -0.31 -7.59
CA MET A 89 -8.47 -1.42 -8.47
C MET A 89 -9.48 -1.64 -9.59
N LYS A 90 -10.77 -1.72 -9.24
CA LYS A 90 -11.84 -1.93 -10.22
C LYS A 90 -11.99 -0.76 -11.19
N TRP A 91 -11.88 0.47 -10.68
CA TRP A 91 -12.00 1.67 -11.50
C TRP A 91 -10.85 1.78 -12.50
N ASP A 92 -9.61 1.46 -12.12
CA ASP A 92 -8.46 1.57 -13.04
C ASP A 92 -8.55 0.51 -14.16
N GLU A 93 -9.10 -0.67 -13.86
CA GLU A 93 -9.45 -1.67 -14.86
C GLU A 93 -10.56 -1.18 -15.81
N ASP A 94 -11.64 -0.63 -15.27
CA ASP A 94 -12.79 -0.20 -16.08
C ASP A 94 -12.49 1.04 -16.95
N LYS A 95 -11.72 1.99 -16.42
CA LYS A 95 -11.49 3.29 -17.05
C LYS A 95 -10.23 3.31 -17.91
N PHE A 96 -9.15 2.70 -17.43
CA PHE A 96 -7.84 2.76 -18.08
C PHE A 96 -7.38 1.40 -18.60
N GLY A 97 -8.07 0.30 -18.27
CA GLY A 97 -7.68 -1.05 -18.69
C GLY A 97 -6.40 -1.53 -17.99
N LEU A 98 -6.16 -1.04 -16.77
CA LEU A 98 -4.90 -1.24 -16.05
C LEU A 98 -5.12 -2.18 -14.87
N GLU A 99 -4.62 -3.42 -14.98
CA GLU A 99 -4.64 -4.38 -13.87
C GLU A 99 -3.43 -4.21 -12.95
N TYR A 100 -3.58 -4.66 -11.71
CA TYR A 100 -2.46 -4.81 -10.80
C TYR A 100 -1.51 -5.93 -11.23
N ASP A 101 -0.21 -5.76 -10.95
CA ASP A 101 0.88 -6.50 -11.61
C ASP A 101 1.77 -7.30 -10.65
N LEU A 102 1.41 -7.37 -9.36
CA LEU A 102 2.00 -8.25 -8.34
C LEU A 102 0.93 -9.17 -7.74
N ASP A 103 1.34 -10.06 -6.83
CA ASP A 103 0.44 -11.05 -6.20
C ASP A 103 -0.07 -10.59 -4.83
N LEU A 104 0.62 -9.63 -4.20
CA LEU A 104 0.30 -9.06 -2.90
C LEU A 104 0.35 -7.53 -2.95
N TYR A 105 -0.66 -6.87 -2.39
CA TYR A 105 -0.71 -5.43 -2.19
C TYR A 105 -0.80 -5.12 -0.69
N ASN A 106 0.27 -4.59 -0.10
CA ASN A 106 0.30 -4.21 1.31
C ASN A 106 0.14 -2.70 1.48
N ILE A 107 -0.64 -2.31 2.48
CA ILE A 107 -0.71 -0.94 2.99
C ILE A 107 -0.32 -0.95 4.47
N VAL A 108 0.51 -0.01 4.90
CA VAL A 108 0.84 0.18 6.32
C VAL A 108 0.47 1.60 6.74
N ALA A 109 -0.44 1.72 7.70
CA ALA A 109 -0.84 3.00 8.29
C ALA A 109 -0.03 3.29 9.56
N VAL A 110 0.71 4.39 9.57
CA VAL A 110 1.56 4.86 10.67
C VAL A 110 1.18 6.27 11.12
N ASN A 111 1.34 6.57 12.42
CA ASN A 111 0.95 7.86 12.99
C ASN A 111 1.88 9.01 12.58
N ASP A 112 3.19 8.78 12.70
CA ASP A 112 4.21 9.79 12.40
C ASP A 112 4.74 9.65 10.97
N PHE A 113 4.09 10.35 10.04
CA PHE A 113 4.51 10.39 8.63
C PHE A 113 4.48 11.83 8.12
N ASN A 114 5.62 12.30 7.57
CA ASN A 114 5.79 13.69 7.12
C ASN A 114 4.95 14.03 5.87
N MET A 115 4.69 13.02 5.03
CA MET A 115 3.86 13.14 3.84
C MET A 115 2.48 12.53 4.10
N GLY A 116 1.57 12.62 3.13
CA GLY A 116 0.25 12.00 3.25
C GLY A 116 0.32 10.48 3.14
N ALA A 117 0.85 9.99 2.02
CA ALA A 117 1.15 8.60 1.79
C ALA A 117 2.33 8.49 0.79
N MET A 118 2.72 7.26 0.46
CA MET A 118 3.85 6.99 -0.43
C MET A 118 3.61 5.69 -1.24
N GLU A 119 3.94 5.75 -2.53
CA GLU A 119 3.56 4.74 -3.52
C GLU A 119 4.50 3.53 -3.61
N ASN A 120 5.23 3.19 -2.55
CA ASN A 120 6.30 2.18 -2.63
C ASN A 120 5.76 0.86 -3.17
N LYS A 121 6.42 0.29 -4.20
CA LYS A 121 5.89 -0.81 -5.01
C LYS A 121 5.49 -2.02 -4.15
N GLY A 122 4.19 -2.29 -4.09
CA GLY A 122 3.58 -3.40 -3.33
C GLY A 122 3.60 -3.27 -1.81
N LEU A 123 4.07 -2.14 -1.26
CA LEU A 123 4.12 -1.87 0.18
C LEU A 123 3.96 -0.37 0.44
N ASN A 124 2.77 0.15 0.20
CA ASN A 124 2.50 1.57 0.43
C ASN A 124 2.50 1.90 1.92
N VAL A 125 2.97 3.10 2.25
CA VAL A 125 2.96 3.62 3.64
C VAL A 125 2.13 4.87 3.69
N PHE A 126 1.17 4.91 4.61
CA PHE A 126 0.21 5.99 4.75
C PHE A 126 0.30 6.61 6.13
N ASN A 127 0.06 7.91 6.21
CA ASN A 127 -0.34 8.55 7.46
C ASN A 127 -1.73 8.02 7.87
N THR A 128 -1.92 7.70 9.16
CA THR A 128 -3.20 7.19 9.67
C THR A 128 -4.40 8.10 9.38
N ALA A 129 -4.18 9.42 9.22
CA ALA A 129 -5.22 10.37 8.83
C ALA A 129 -5.86 10.08 7.46
N TYR A 130 -5.21 9.29 6.61
CA TYR A 130 -5.70 8.92 5.27
C TYR A 130 -6.06 7.43 5.15
N VAL A 131 -6.18 6.71 6.27
CA VAL A 131 -6.57 5.29 6.30
C VAL A 131 -7.65 5.00 7.31
N LEU A 132 -7.54 5.55 8.53
CA LEU A 132 -8.44 5.21 9.62
C LEU A 132 -9.77 5.94 9.47
N ALA A 133 -10.88 5.21 9.33
CA ALA A 133 -12.21 5.78 9.30
C ALA A 133 -13.19 4.96 10.16
N ASP A 134 -13.93 5.64 11.03
CA ASP A 134 -15.00 5.06 11.85
C ASP A 134 -16.15 6.08 11.91
N PRO A 135 -17.43 5.67 11.69
CA PRO A 135 -18.55 6.61 11.64
C PRO A 135 -18.74 7.43 12.93
N ALA A 136 -18.23 6.97 14.06
CA ALA A 136 -18.28 7.69 15.33
C ALA A 136 -17.19 8.77 15.47
N THR A 137 -16.14 8.74 14.64
CA THR A 137 -14.96 9.62 14.77
C THR A 137 -14.54 10.34 13.49
N ALA A 138 -14.92 9.85 12.31
CA ALA A 138 -14.56 10.39 11.01
C ALA A 138 -15.76 11.10 10.37
N THR A 139 -15.50 12.24 9.72
CA THR A 139 -16.51 13.00 8.97
C THR A 139 -16.61 12.51 7.52
N ASP A 140 -17.67 12.87 6.80
CA ASP A 140 -17.80 12.57 5.37
C ASP A 140 -16.59 13.06 4.54
N ILE A 141 -15.99 14.19 4.96
CA ILE A 141 -14.77 14.72 4.32
C ILE A 141 -13.58 13.78 4.55
N ASP A 142 -13.47 13.17 5.72
CA ASP A 142 -12.40 12.22 6.04
C ASP A 142 -12.58 10.93 5.25
N TYR A 143 -13.81 10.43 5.09
CA TYR A 143 -14.12 9.32 4.18
C TYR A 143 -13.67 9.65 2.74
N GLY A 144 -14.07 10.80 2.20
CA GLY A 144 -13.62 11.21 0.86
C GLY A 144 -12.09 11.35 0.73
N ARG A 145 -11.39 11.74 1.79
CA ARG A 145 -9.91 11.78 1.81
C ARG A 145 -9.28 10.40 1.81
N VAL A 146 -9.82 9.45 2.59
CA VAL A 146 -9.35 8.07 2.59
C VAL A 146 -9.50 7.48 1.19
N GLU A 147 -10.69 7.61 0.59
CA GLU A 147 -10.95 7.13 -0.77
C GLU A 147 -9.99 7.74 -1.79
N GLY A 148 -9.86 9.07 -1.80
CA GLY A 148 -9.01 9.78 -2.76
C GLY A 148 -7.53 9.43 -2.62
N VAL A 149 -6.98 9.39 -1.40
CA VAL A 149 -5.55 9.11 -1.20
C VAL A 149 -5.24 7.62 -1.41
N ILE A 150 -6.11 6.70 -1.00
CA ILE A 150 -5.95 5.26 -1.33
C ILE A 150 -5.94 5.06 -2.85
N GLY A 151 -6.87 5.71 -3.56
CA GLY A 151 -6.90 5.71 -5.01
C GLY A 151 -5.61 6.27 -5.62
N HIS A 152 -5.18 7.46 -5.19
CA HIS A 152 -3.96 8.12 -5.67
C HIS A 152 -2.74 7.20 -5.62
N GLU A 153 -2.46 6.61 -4.45
CA GLU A 153 -1.31 5.74 -4.26
C GLU A 153 -1.42 4.43 -5.05
N TYR A 154 -2.64 3.91 -5.25
CA TYR A 154 -2.87 2.77 -6.11
C TYR A 154 -2.58 3.11 -7.58
N PHE A 155 -3.05 4.26 -8.06
CA PHE A 155 -2.89 4.68 -9.45
C PHE A 155 -1.44 4.93 -9.83
N HIS A 156 -0.61 5.37 -8.88
CA HIS A 156 0.84 5.47 -9.04
C HIS A 156 1.52 4.14 -9.43
N ASN A 157 0.88 2.98 -9.18
CA ASN A 157 1.39 1.69 -9.63
C ASN A 157 1.72 1.69 -11.13
N TRP A 158 0.94 2.39 -11.93
CA TRP A 158 1.20 2.62 -13.35
C TRP A 158 1.89 3.97 -13.59
N THR A 159 1.34 5.06 -13.05
CA THR A 159 1.77 6.44 -13.30
C THR A 159 2.76 6.94 -12.26
N GLY A 160 3.88 6.24 -12.11
CA GLY A 160 4.95 6.59 -11.17
C GLY A 160 5.92 5.43 -10.94
N ASN A 161 5.38 4.21 -10.87
CA ASN A 161 6.17 3.00 -10.60
C ASN A 161 6.57 2.29 -11.89
N ARG A 162 5.60 1.84 -12.70
CA ARG A 162 5.88 1.15 -13.97
C ARG A 162 6.52 2.05 -15.02
N VAL A 163 6.08 3.31 -15.07
CA VAL A 163 6.78 4.39 -15.75
C VAL A 163 7.17 5.43 -14.71
N THR A 164 8.47 5.64 -14.52
CA THR A 164 9.00 6.52 -13.47
C THR A 164 9.73 7.72 -14.05
N CYS A 165 10.09 8.69 -13.19
CA CYS A 165 10.77 9.91 -13.56
C CYS A 165 12.26 9.65 -13.90
N ARG A 166 12.74 10.25 -15.00
CA ARG A 166 14.18 10.27 -15.34
C ARG A 166 15.00 11.02 -14.29
N ASP A 167 14.46 12.13 -13.81
CA ASP A 167 15.01 13.01 -12.79
C ASP A 167 13.88 13.75 -12.07
N TRP A 168 14.18 14.35 -10.91
CA TRP A 168 13.19 14.99 -10.05
C TRP A 168 12.54 16.23 -10.65
N PHE A 169 13.10 16.84 -11.70
CA PHE A 169 12.42 17.95 -12.39
C PHE A 169 11.20 17.46 -13.18
N GLN A 170 11.09 16.15 -13.42
CA GLN A 170 9.93 15.53 -14.06
C GLN A 170 8.86 15.12 -13.05
N LEU A 171 8.88 15.60 -11.80
CA LEU A 171 7.95 15.17 -10.75
C LEU A 171 6.48 15.27 -11.19
N THR A 172 6.10 16.34 -11.89
CA THR A 172 4.74 16.53 -12.41
C THR A 172 4.30 15.44 -13.40
N LEU A 173 5.22 14.70 -14.02
CA LEU A 173 4.88 13.54 -14.86
C LEU A 173 4.09 12.50 -14.05
N LYS A 174 4.58 12.14 -12.85
CA LYS A 174 3.91 11.17 -12.00
C LYS A 174 2.79 11.84 -11.19
N GLU A 175 3.08 12.98 -10.56
CA GLU A 175 2.13 13.63 -9.65
C GLU A 175 0.94 14.22 -10.39
N GLY A 176 1.18 15.01 -11.44
CA GLY A 176 0.10 15.68 -12.18
C GLY A 176 -0.82 14.69 -12.88
N LEU A 177 -0.25 13.60 -13.43
CA LEU A 177 -1.05 12.56 -14.07
C LEU A 177 -1.81 11.70 -13.06
N THR A 178 -1.23 11.44 -11.89
CA THR A 178 -1.89 10.64 -10.84
C THR A 178 -2.98 11.45 -10.13
N VAL A 179 -2.77 12.75 -9.89
CA VAL A 179 -3.81 13.67 -9.44
C VAL A 179 -4.96 13.74 -10.45
N PHE A 180 -4.66 13.79 -11.74
CA PHE A 180 -5.72 13.74 -12.76
C PHE A 180 -6.52 12.43 -12.67
N ARG A 181 -5.87 11.29 -12.41
CA ARG A 181 -6.54 9.99 -12.26
C ARG A 181 -7.39 9.90 -11.00
N ASP A 182 -6.99 10.52 -9.89
CA ASP A 182 -7.80 10.48 -8.65
C ASP A 182 -9.04 11.38 -8.66
N GLN A 183 -9.13 12.33 -9.60
CA GLN A 183 -10.27 13.26 -9.72
C GLN A 183 -11.37 12.78 -10.69
N GLU A 184 -11.13 11.73 -11.47
CA GLU A 184 -12.04 11.20 -12.51
C GLU A 184 -12.96 10.06 -12.04
#